data_AF-A0A2P5I8I7-F1
#
_entry.id   AF-A0A2P5I8I7-F1
#
_cell.length_a   1.000
_cell.length_b   1.000
_cell.length_c   1.000
_cell.angle_alpha   90.00
_cell.angle_beta   90.00
_cell.angle_gamma   90.00
#
_symmetry.space_group_name_H-M   'P 1'
#
loop_
_entity.id
_entity.type
_entity.pdbx_description
1 polymer ?
#
loop_
_entity_poly.entity_id
_entity_poly.type
_entity_poly.pdbx_seq_one_letter_code
_entity_poly.pdbx_strand_id
1 'polypeptide(L)'
;MAIGKEGNVKWVDGLRGIASALVVLTHLARAWDGDLFLATSEEGASPRLLQLPYLRILIQGRIGVAIFSFVTGYVCALKPIRLCQQGNQEAAFVSISKSALRRIPRLVLPAAAATTVSCLAAEFGLFAVAKHQDSWWVDVQSPKRIAYLGEALVNLVYWIVSTWTRGLNDYDNNQWTLLPLLRGSIWVYAFMVATAYVKPRYRIMASFGFWVYFYCGSDSAFGMQFFWGTLIADLQNHESTAQFISDRPRLSNVLAATSIFIGLTFASFPEGHAEWMTWSRFLLDFMLPKLPHDPDFPRFASGIGLEFISLGILLSPALQRLLSGRYLLFLGRMSFAVYLLHGMLLKTTLVWMLYGVQVPPDHGNDQGEMEVTRLTYPGNLTLIMWQVVWLPMLYCIASLWMAYVDPWCERITNRLVEYVTLDSSEKPSLLPAN
;
A
#
# COMPACT_ATOMS: atom_id res chain seq x y z
N MET A 1 -17.45 -22.42 -20.83
CA MET A 1 -17.47 -20.96 -20.52
C MET A 1 -16.04 -20.57 -20.17
N ALA A 2 -15.30 -19.98 -21.12
CA ALA A 2 -13.88 -19.68 -20.97
C ALA A 2 -13.69 -18.60 -19.90
N ILE A 3 -13.22 -18.99 -18.72
CA ILE A 3 -12.65 -18.07 -17.73
C ILE A 3 -11.41 -17.48 -18.43
N GLY A 4 -11.57 -16.31 -19.02
CA GLY A 4 -10.58 -15.71 -19.91
C GLY A 4 -9.23 -15.50 -19.21
N LYS A 5 -8.15 -15.80 -19.93
CA LYS A 5 -6.74 -15.57 -19.54
C LYS A 5 -6.45 -14.17 -18.99
N GLU A 6 -7.30 -13.18 -19.30
CA GLU A 6 -7.20 -11.79 -18.82
C GLU A 6 -8.00 -11.49 -17.54
N GLY A 7 -8.99 -12.30 -17.17
CA GLY A 7 -9.82 -12.09 -15.98
C GLY A 7 -9.08 -12.37 -14.67
N ASN A 8 -8.08 -13.26 -14.70
CA ASN A 8 -7.36 -13.72 -13.51
C ASN A 8 -6.45 -12.67 -12.85
N VAL A 9 -6.19 -11.51 -13.47
CA VAL A 9 -5.34 -10.45 -12.91
C VAL A 9 -6.15 -9.22 -12.46
N LYS A 10 -7.33 -9.00 -13.06
CA LYS A 10 -8.13 -7.79 -12.85
C LYS A 10 -8.62 -7.61 -11.42
N TRP A 11 -8.90 -8.70 -10.70
CA TRP A 11 -9.34 -8.64 -9.31
C TRP A 11 -8.26 -8.04 -8.39
N VAL A 12 -6.98 -8.23 -8.72
CA VAL A 12 -5.85 -7.70 -7.95
C VAL A 12 -5.76 -6.18 -8.10
N ASP A 13 -6.01 -5.65 -9.31
CA ASP A 13 -6.12 -4.22 -9.53
C ASP A 13 -7.29 -3.62 -8.75
N GLY A 14 -8.44 -4.31 -8.72
CA GLY A 14 -9.59 -3.93 -7.90
C GLY A 14 -9.27 -3.88 -6.40
N LEU A 15 -8.58 -4.90 -5.90
CA LEU A 15 -8.13 -4.97 -4.51
C LEU A 15 -7.13 -3.84 -4.17
N ARG A 16 -6.21 -3.52 -5.09
CA ARG A 16 -5.30 -2.38 -4.98
C ARG A 16 -6.07 -1.04 -4.93
N GLY A 17 -7.15 -0.94 -5.70
CA GLY A 17 -8.07 0.21 -5.67
C GLY A 17 -8.69 0.40 -4.29
N ILE A 18 -9.23 -0.67 -3.71
CA ILE A 18 -9.77 -0.66 -2.33
C ILE A 18 -8.69 -0.21 -1.35
N ALA A 19 -7.50 -0.80 -1.40
CA ALA A 19 -6.40 -0.43 -0.51
C ALA A 19 -6.05 1.06 -0.57
N SER A 20 -5.97 1.64 -1.78
CA SER A 20 -5.68 3.07 -1.92
C SER A 20 -6.78 3.97 -1.31
N ALA A 21 -8.05 3.60 -1.48
CA ALA A 21 -9.15 4.35 -0.89
C ALA A 21 -9.14 4.25 0.66
N LEU A 22 -8.88 3.06 1.19
CA LEU A 22 -8.74 2.85 2.63
C LEU A 22 -7.63 3.70 3.23
N VAL A 23 -6.46 3.77 2.58
CA VAL A 23 -5.34 4.61 3.03
C VAL A 23 -5.73 6.09 3.12
N VAL A 24 -6.46 6.61 2.12
CA VAL A 24 -6.96 8.00 2.15
C VAL A 24 -7.88 8.22 3.35
N LEU A 25 -8.86 7.34 3.57
CA LEU A 25 -9.77 7.42 4.71
C LEU A 25 -9.05 7.37 6.06
N THR A 26 -7.99 6.57 6.15
CA THR A 26 -7.15 6.47 7.34
C THR A 26 -6.38 7.73 7.63
N HIS A 27 -5.84 8.39 6.62
CA HIS A 27 -5.16 9.67 6.82
C HIS A 27 -6.14 10.78 7.22
N LEU A 28 -7.37 10.77 6.68
CA LEU A 28 -8.42 11.66 7.14
C LEU A 28 -8.75 11.44 8.62
N ALA A 29 -8.91 10.17 9.05
CA ALA A 29 -9.20 9.86 10.44
C ALA A 29 -8.00 10.14 11.37
N ARG A 30 -6.77 9.81 10.97
CA ARG A 30 -5.57 10.14 11.79
C ARG A 30 -5.38 11.64 11.95
N ALA A 31 -5.78 12.43 10.96
CA ALA A 31 -5.67 13.87 11.02
C ALA A 31 -6.67 14.48 12.01
N TRP A 32 -7.92 14.00 12.10
CA TRP A 32 -8.94 14.72 12.89
C TRP A 32 -9.75 13.87 13.88
N ASP A 33 -9.60 12.55 13.91
CA ASP A 33 -10.34 11.65 14.80
C ASP A 33 -9.51 10.40 15.17
N GLY A 34 -8.48 10.61 16.00
CA GLY A 34 -7.53 9.56 16.43
C GLY A 34 -8.15 8.44 17.27
N ASP A 35 -9.27 8.71 17.95
CA ASP A 35 -9.98 7.73 18.78
C ASP A 35 -10.54 6.56 17.97
N LEU A 36 -10.78 6.72 16.67
CA LEU A 36 -11.29 5.64 15.80
C LEU A 36 -10.35 4.44 15.73
N PHE A 37 -9.07 4.63 16.07
CA PHE A 37 -8.04 3.59 16.10
C PHE A 37 -8.06 2.76 17.39
N LEU A 38 -8.72 3.22 18.45
CA LEU A 38 -8.91 2.52 19.72
C LEU A 38 -10.12 1.58 19.68
N ALA A 39 -10.15 0.52 20.49
CA ALA A 39 -11.29 -0.41 20.52
C ALA A 39 -12.63 0.30 20.76
N THR A 40 -12.64 1.28 21.66
CA THR A 40 -13.68 2.26 21.95
C THR A 40 -12.99 3.56 22.39
N SER A 41 -13.69 4.70 22.44
CA SER A 41 -13.06 5.99 22.79
C SER A 41 -12.57 6.04 24.24
N GLU A 42 -13.26 5.38 25.17
CA GLU A 42 -12.90 5.32 26.59
C GLU A 42 -13.27 3.95 27.16
N GLU A 43 -12.57 3.50 28.20
CA GLU A 43 -12.88 2.24 28.87
C GLU A 43 -14.31 2.26 29.43
N GLY A 44 -15.13 1.26 29.05
CA GLY A 44 -16.54 1.17 29.43
C GLY A 44 -17.50 2.00 28.57
N ALA A 45 -17.01 2.85 27.66
CA ALA A 45 -17.85 3.59 26.72
C ALA A 45 -18.36 2.69 25.58
N SER A 46 -19.56 2.99 25.08
CA SER A 46 -20.09 2.32 23.89
C SER A 46 -19.30 2.71 22.64
N PRO A 47 -18.91 1.75 21.77
CA PRO A 47 -18.15 2.06 20.58
C PRO A 47 -18.97 2.89 19.59
N ARG A 48 -18.32 3.86 18.96
CA ARG A 48 -18.90 4.62 17.84
C ARG A 48 -19.07 3.71 16.62
N LEU A 49 -19.92 4.12 15.67
CA LEU A 49 -20.24 3.33 14.47
C LEU A 49 -19.00 2.81 13.72
N LEU A 50 -17.99 3.68 13.57
CA LEU A 50 -16.73 3.36 12.87
C LEU A 50 -15.68 2.68 13.77
N GLN A 51 -15.97 2.44 15.05
CA GLN A 51 -15.18 1.59 15.96
C GLN A 51 -15.74 0.15 16.02
N LEU A 52 -16.95 -0.10 15.48
CA LEU A 52 -17.53 -1.44 15.42
C LEU A 52 -16.70 -2.40 14.54
N PRO A 53 -16.70 -3.71 14.87
CA PRO A 53 -16.04 -4.70 14.02
C PRO A 53 -16.59 -4.64 12.59
N TYR A 54 -15.76 -5.00 11.63
CA TYR A 54 -15.99 -4.93 10.18
C TYR A 54 -16.05 -3.51 9.62
N LEU A 55 -16.82 -2.61 10.23
CA LEU A 55 -16.95 -1.22 9.77
C LEU A 55 -15.65 -0.43 9.97
N ARG A 56 -14.93 -0.68 11.06
CA ARG A 56 -13.66 -0.01 11.35
C ARG A 56 -12.55 -0.29 10.34
N ILE A 57 -12.64 -1.39 9.59
CA ILE A 57 -11.68 -1.72 8.52
C ILE A 57 -11.59 -0.57 7.51
N LEU A 58 -12.71 0.14 7.30
CA LEU A 58 -12.80 1.30 6.40
C LEU A 58 -11.88 2.46 6.81
N ILE A 59 -11.58 2.57 8.11
CA ILE A 59 -10.87 3.72 8.69
C ILE A 59 -9.47 3.37 9.15
N GLN A 60 -9.22 2.12 9.54
CA GLN A 60 -7.95 1.69 10.10
C GLN A 60 -6.76 1.72 9.11
N GLY A 61 -6.99 1.39 7.84
CA GLY A 61 -6.00 1.50 6.74
C GLY A 61 -4.80 0.57 6.78
N ARG A 62 -4.48 -0.03 7.94
CA ARG A 62 -3.35 -0.96 8.11
C ARG A 62 -3.39 -2.11 7.09
N ILE A 63 -4.59 -2.65 6.83
CA ILE A 63 -4.78 -3.70 5.80
C ILE A 63 -4.43 -3.21 4.39
N GLY A 64 -4.55 -1.91 4.10
CA GLY A 64 -4.17 -1.34 2.80
C GLY A 64 -2.70 -1.52 2.49
N VAL A 65 -1.81 -1.30 3.48
CA VAL A 65 -0.37 -1.54 3.34
C VAL A 65 -0.08 -3.02 3.08
N ALA A 66 -0.70 -3.91 3.86
CA ALA A 66 -0.58 -5.35 3.67
C ALA A 66 -1.06 -5.79 2.26
N ILE A 67 -2.14 -5.19 1.75
CA ILE A 67 -2.63 -5.43 0.39
C ILE A 67 -1.57 -5.05 -0.65
N PHE A 68 -0.93 -3.87 -0.55
CA PHE A 68 0.11 -3.48 -1.51
C PHE A 68 1.30 -4.45 -1.49
N SER A 69 1.68 -4.96 -0.32
CA SER A 69 2.72 -5.99 -0.18
C SER A 69 2.28 -7.30 -0.85
N PHE A 70 1.09 -7.79 -0.52
CA PHE A 70 0.50 -8.98 -1.14
C PHE A 70 0.43 -8.89 -2.67
N VAL A 71 -0.12 -7.78 -3.19
CA VAL A 71 -0.22 -7.51 -4.63
C VAL A 71 1.15 -7.48 -5.29
N THR A 72 2.16 -6.91 -4.63
CA THR A 72 3.54 -6.91 -5.13
C THR A 72 4.06 -8.32 -5.30
N GLY A 73 3.89 -9.18 -4.29
CA GLY A 73 4.29 -10.58 -4.37
C GLY A 73 3.57 -11.33 -5.48
N TYR A 74 2.25 -11.20 -5.52
CA TYR A 74 1.40 -11.84 -6.51
C TYR A 74 1.78 -11.44 -7.95
N VAL A 75 1.86 -10.14 -8.24
CA VAL A 75 2.09 -9.64 -9.61
C VAL A 75 3.52 -9.92 -10.08
N CYS A 76 4.52 -9.82 -9.20
CA CYS A 76 5.92 -10.11 -9.56
C CYS A 76 6.13 -11.59 -9.89
N ALA A 77 5.42 -12.50 -9.22
CA ALA A 77 5.53 -13.93 -9.43
C ALA A 77 4.69 -14.45 -10.60
N LEU A 78 3.54 -13.82 -10.91
CA LEU A 78 2.53 -14.37 -11.81
C LEU A 78 3.05 -14.70 -13.23
N LYS A 79 3.70 -13.73 -13.89
CA LYS A 79 4.19 -13.94 -15.27
C LYS A 79 5.32 -14.98 -15.31
N PRO A 80 6.34 -14.93 -14.43
CA PRO A 80 7.33 -15.99 -14.31
C PRO A 80 6.74 -17.39 -14.07
N ILE A 81 5.78 -17.53 -13.14
CA ILE A 81 5.10 -18.80 -12.86
C ILE A 81 4.48 -19.39 -14.14
N ARG A 82 3.74 -18.57 -14.90
CA ARG A 82 3.08 -19.01 -16.14
C ARG A 82 4.08 -19.45 -17.21
N LEU A 83 5.21 -18.75 -17.35
CA LEU A 83 6.26 -19.11 -18.32
C LEU A 83 6.98 -20.40 -17.92
N CYS A 84 7.30 -20.58 -16.63
CA CYS A 84 7.90 -21.82 -16.14
C CYS A 84 6.96 -23.03 -16.30
N GLN A 85 5.65 -22.85 -16.08
CA GLN A 85 4.66 -23.91 -16.33
C GLN A 85 4.53 -24.29 -17.80
N GLN A 86 4.77 -23.35 -18.71
CA GLN A 86 4.82 -23.60 -20.16
C GLN A 86 6.15 -24.24 -20.62
N GLY A 87 7.07 -24.53 -19.69
CA GLY A 87 8.39 -25.06 -20.03
C GLY A 87 9.32 -24.03 -20.69
N ASN A 88 9.05 -22.73 -20.51
CA ASN A 88 9.86 -21.65 -21.07
C ASN A 88 10.57 -20.84 -19.97
N GLN A 89 11.54 -21.48 -19.31
CA GLN A 89 12.32 -20.89 -18.22
C GLN A 89 13.20 -19.74 -18.68
N GLU A 90 13.77 -19.82 -19.90
CA GLU A 90 14.58 -18.74 -20.46
C GLU A 90 13.77 -17.45 -20.63
N ALA A 91 12.55 -17.54 -21.18
CA ALA A 91 11.67 -16.38 -21.26
C ALA A 91 11.25 -15.88 -19.86
N ALA A 92 11.14 -16.79 -18.87
CA ALA A 92 10.89 -16.39 -17.48
C ALA A 92 12.04 -15.54 -16.93
N PHE A 93 13.30 -15.96 -17.11
CA PHE A 93 14.48 -15.19 -16.69
C PHE A 93 14.56 -13.84 -17.39
N VAL A 94 14.38 -13.79 -18.72
CA VAL A 94 14.35 -12.52 -19.46
C VAL A 94 13.23 -11.61 -18.95
N SER A 95 12.05 -12.18 -18.65
CA SER A 95 10.93 -11.40 -18.10
C SER A 95 11.23 -10.87 -16.69
N ILE A 96 11.87 -11.66 -15.83
CA ILE A 96 12.26 -11.23 -14.48
C ILE A 96 13.27 -10.10 -14.58
N SER A 97 14.35 -10.26 -15.36
CA SER A 97 15.40 -9.25 -15.53
C SER A 97 14.85 -7.92 -16.06
N LYS A 98 14.01 -7.97 -17.10
CA LYS A 98 13.35 -6.77 -17.65
C LYS A 98 12.43 -6.11 -16.62
N SER A 99 11.70 -6.90 -15.83
CA SER A 99 10.80 -6.36 -14.80
C SER A 99 11.57 -5.73 -13.65
N ALA A 100 12.64 -6.38 -13.18
CA ALA A 100 13.47 -5.88 -12.08
C ALA A 100 14.13 -4.55 -12.45
N LEU A 101 14.73 -4.47 -13.64
CA LEU A 101 15.42 -3.27 -14.11
C LEU A 101 14.44 -2.09 -14.31
N ARG A 102 13.26 -2.32 -14.88
CA ARG A 102 12.24 -1.28 -15.09
C ARG A 102 11.59 -0.80 -13.80
N ARG A 103 11.54 -1.64 -12.75
CA ARG A 103 10.78 -1.33 -11.52
C ARG A 103 11.40 -0.21 -10.71
N ILE A 104 12.73 -0.14 -10.66
CA ILE A 104 13.45 0.91 -9.92
C ILE A 104 13.06 2.31 -10.45
N PRO A 105 13.33 2.68 -11.72
CA PRO A 105 12.98 4.00 -12.24
C PRO A 105 11.45 4.26 -12.26
N ARG A 106 10.61 3.24 -12.49
CA ARG A 106 9.15 3.39 -12.43
C ARG A 106 8.63 3.81 -11.06
N LEU A 107 9.30 3.43 -9.98
CA LEU A 107 8.92 3.85 -8.63
C LEU A 107 9.65 5.13 -8.21
N VAL A 108 10.95 5.24 -8.53
CA VAL A 108 11.79 6.38 -8.14
C VAL A 108 11.36 7.68 -8.83
N LEU A 109 11.12 7.68 -10.14
CA LEU A 109 10.85 8.92 -10.90
C LEU A 109 9.53 9.59 -10.48
N PRO A 110 8.39 8.88 -10.40
CA PRO A 110 7.15 9.50 -9.96
C PRO A 110 7.20 9.94 -8.48
N ALA A 111 7.85 9.15 -7.60
CA ALA A 111 8.00 9.52 -6.20
C ALA A 111 8.86 10.77 -6.03
N ALA A 112 9.98 10.86 -6.74
CA ALA A 112 10.84 12.06 -6.74
C ALA A 112 10.11 13.28 -7.30
N ALA A 113 9.29 13.11 -8.35
CA ALA A 113 8.45 14.18 -8.86
C ALA A 113 7.44 14.66 -7.80
N ALA A 114 6.79 13.75 -7.08
CA ALA A 114 5.85 14.09 -6.01
C ALA A 114 6.55 14.82 -4.85
N THR A 115 7.74 14.36 -4.43
CA THR A 115 8.56 15.05 -3.42
C THR A 115 8.97 16.45 -3.90
N THR A 116 9.33 16.61 -5.18
CA THR A 116 9.67 17.91 -5.75
C THR A 116 8.48 18.87 -5.72
N VAL A 117 7.28 18.40 -6.07
CA VAL A 117 6.05 19.21 -6.00
C VAL A 117 5.74 19.60 -4.54
N SER A 118 5.89 18.67 -3.59
CA SER A 118 5.70 18.95 -2.16
C SER A 118 6.74 19.94 -1.62
N CYS A 119 8.00 19.84 -2.04
CA CYS A 119 9.04 20.82 -1.72
C CYS A 119 8.70 22.21 -2.25
N LEU A 120 8.31 22.33 -3.52
CA LEU A 120 7.88 23.61 -4.09
C LEU A 120 6.68 24.19 -3.31
N ALA A 121 5.71 23.35 -2.95
CA ALA A 121 4.58 23.76 -2.12
C ALA A 121 5.01 24.27 -0.73
N ALA A 122 6.03 23.66 -0.12
CA ALA A 122 6.61 24.15 1.13
C ALA A 122 7.27 25.51 0.97
N GLU A 123 8.04 25.72 -0.11
CA GLU A 123 8.73 26.99 -0.35
C GLU A 123 7.79 28.15 -0.68
N PHE A 124 6.66 27.87 -1.33
CA PHE A 124 5.58 28.85 -1.53
C PHE A 124 4.70 29.06 -0.28
N GLY A 125 4.97 28.36 0.83
CA GLY A 125 4.25 28.52 2.09
C GLY A 125 2.87 27.87 2.14
N LEU A 126 2.57 26.90 1.24
CA LEU A 126 1.24 26.31 1.16
C LEU A 126 0.85 25.52 2.42
N PHE A 127 1.83 25.04 3.19
CA PHE A 127 1.61 24.34 4.45
C PHE A 127 1.53 25.26 5.67
N ALA A 128 1.55 26.59 5.50
CA ALA A 128 1.56 27.51 6.63
C ALA A 128 0.32 27.34 7.54
N VAL A 129 -0.87 27.19 6.94
CA VAL A 129 -2.11 26.89 7.69
C VAL A 129 -2.04 25.53 8.40
N ALA A 130 -1.44 24.53 7.75
CA ALA A 130 -1.27 23.19 8.32
C ALA A 130 -0.38 23.17 9.58
N LYS A 131 0.54 24.14 9.69
CA LYS A 131 1.38 24.38 10.88
C LYS A 131 0.68 25.15 12.00
N HIS A 132 -0.44 25.81 11.72
CA HIS A 132 -1.19 26.62 12.69
C HIS A 132 -2.55 26.02 13.05
N GLN A 133 -2.87 24.81 12.61
CA GLN A 133 -4.12 24.14 12.97
C GLN A 133 -3.93 23.21 14.19
N ASP A 134 -5.02 22.78 14.79
CA ASP A 134 -5.06 22.10 16.10
C ASP A 134 -4.75 20.59 16.09
N SER A 135 -4.68 19.94 14.93
CA SER A 135 -4.22 18.55 14.77
C SER A 135 -2.70 18.42 14.87
N TRP A 136 -2.26 17.72 15.90
CA TRP A 136 -0.86 17.30 16.05
C TRP A 136 -0.35 16.49 14.85
N TRP A 137 -1.18 15.59 14.31
CA TRP A 137 -0.77 14.72 13.21
C TRP A 137 -0.47 15.54 11.94
N VAL A 138 -1.35 16.49 11.60
CA VAL A 138 -1.15 17.34 10.41
C VAL A 138 0.03 18.28 10.59
N ASP A 139 0.26 18.82 11.78
CA ASP A 139 1.43 19.66 12.07
C ASP A 139 2.73 18.87 11.86
N VAL A 140 2.93 17.78 12.59
CA VAL A 140 4.18 16.98 12.53
C VAL A 140 4.45 16.46 11.12
N GLN A 141 3.41 16.13 10.36
CA GLN A 141 3.53 15.60 9.01
C GLN A 141 3.73 16.67 7.93
N SER A 142 3.56 17.94 8.25
CA SER A 142 3.69 19.03 7.27
C SER A 142 5.14 19.52 7.19
N PRO A 143 5.71 19.67 5.98
CA PRO A 143 7.07 20.18 5.83
C PRO A 143 7.17 21.63 6.25
N LYS A 144 8.36 22.03 6.70
CA LYS A 144 8.70 23.42 7.02
C LYS A 144 9.31 24.10 5.80
N ARG A 145 9.08 25.41 5.69
CA ARG A 145 9.74 26.25 4.70
C ARG A 145 11.21 26.44 5.06
N ILE A 146 12.09 26.42 4.06
CA ILE A 146 13.52 26.68 4.23
C ILE A 146 13.81 28.09 3.71
N ALA A 147 14.62 28.87 4.45
CA ALA A 147 14.84 30.28 4.12
C ALA A 147 15.66 30.48 2.82
N TYR A 148 16.55 29.54 2.51
CA TYR A 148 17.50 29.65 1.39
C TYR A 148 17.26 28.58 0.32
N LEU A 149 17.13 29.02 -0.94
CA LEU A 149 16.86 28.12 -2.07
C LEU A 149 17.94 27.04 -2.27
N GLY A 150 19.21 27.39 -2.06
CA GLY A 150 20.32 26.42 -2.16
C GLY A 150 20.20 25.30 -1.13
N GLU A 151 19.82 25.65 0.11
CA GLU A 151 19.58 24.68 1.18
C GLU A 151 18.33 23.84 0.91
N ALA A 152 17.27 24.43 0.35
CA ALA A 152 16.08 23.71 -0.08
C ALA A 152 16.40 22.66 -1.17
N LEU A 153 17.25 22.99 -2.15
CA LEU A 153 17.67 22.05 -3.19
C LEU A 153 18.51 20.90 -2.63
N VAL A 154 19.43 21.18 -1.71
CA VAL A 154 20.23 20.14 -1.03
C VAL A 154 19.31 19.23 -0.21
N ASN A 155 18.37 19.81 0.54
CA ASN A 155 17.38 19.05 1.31
C ASN A 155 16.46 18.21 0.41
N LEU A 156 16.03 18.73 -0.73
CA LEU A 156 15.24 17.98 -1.71
C LEU A 156 15.99 16.72 -2.17
N VAL A 157 17.25 16.87 -2.61
CA VAL A 157 18.07 15.73 -3.04
C VAL A 157 18.28 14.75 -1.89
N TYR A 158 18.59 15.26 -0.70
CA TYR A 158 18.77 14.44 0.50
C TYR A 158 17.52 13.61 0.81
N TRP A 159 16.31 14.21 0.78
CA TRP A 159 15.08 13.50 1.11
C TRP A 159 14.63 12.52 0.01
N ILE A 160 14.90 12.83 -1.26
CA ILE A 160 14.74 11.86 -2.36
C ILE A 160 15.62 10.64 -2.11
N VAL A 161 16.90 10.82 -1.78
CA VAL A 161 17.82 9.71 -1.47
C VAL A 161 17.44 8.99 -0.17
N SER A 162 17.04 9.72 0.86
CA SER A 162 16.62 9.19 2.17
C SER A 162 15.40 8.28 2.03
N THR A 163 14.48 8.56 1.12
CA THR A 163 13.33 7.69 0.82
C THR A 163 13.77 6.26 0.47
N TRP A 164 14.86 6.12 -0.31
CA TRP A 164 15.34 4.82 -0.81
C TRP A 164 16.43 4.18 0.06
N THR A 165 17.00 4.93 1.01
CA THR A 165 18.07 4.44 1.88
C THR A 165 17.59 4.20 3.31
N ARG A 166 16.81 5.14 3.86
CA ARG A 166 16.31 5.13 5.25
C ARG A 166 14.80 4.94 5.34
N GLY A 167 14.05 5.11 4.24
CA GLY A 167 12.59 5.06 4.25
C GLY A 167 11.94 6.29 4.87
N LEU A 168 12.65 7.42 4.92
CA LEU A 168 12.18 8.67 5.53
C LEU A 168 12.17 9.80 4.49
N ASN A 169 11.13 10.63 4.52
CA ASN A 169 10.97 11.78 3.63
C ASN A 169 10.13 12.87 4.32
N ASP A 170 10.77 13.98 4.68
CA ASP A 170 10.11 15.07 5.42
C ASP A 170 9.05 15.82 4.59
N TYR A 171 9.23 15.86 3.27
CA TYR A 171 8.23 16.46 2.37
C TYR A 171 7.01 15.54 2.17
N ASP A 172 7.20 14.22 2.25
CA ASP A 172 6.14 13.24 2.08
C ASP A 172 6.43 11.92 2.82
N ASN A 173 6.11 11.90 4.11
CA ASN A 173 6.37 10.75 4.97
C ASN A 173 5.66 9.48 4.48
N ASN A 174 4.56 9.59 3.73
CA ASN A 174 3.81 8.43 3.25
C ASN A 174 4.62 7.54 2.29
N GLN A 175 5.69 8.08 1.70
CA GLN A 175 6.61 7.37 0.80
C GLN A 175 7.44 6.26 1.48
N TRP A 176 7.42 6.17 2.81
CA TRP A 176 8.16 5.15 3.57
C TRP A 176 7.90 3.71 3.10
N THR A 177 6.70 3.42 2.58
CA THR A 177 6.33 2.07 2.11
C THR A 177 6.98 1.69 0.77
N LEU A 178 7.46 2.67 -0.02
CA LEU A 178 8.05 2.39 -1.35
C LEU A 178 9.33 1.56 -1.25
N LEU A 179 10.18 1.83 -0.26
CA LEU A 179 11.44 1.11 -0.07
C LEU A 179 11.22 -0.37 0.29
N PRO A 180 10.40 -0.72 1.30
CA PRO A 180 9.99 -2.11 1.55
C PRO A 180 9.38 -2.79 0.32
N LEU A 181 8.50 -2.11 -0.42
CA LEU A 181 7.89 -2.67 -1.64
C LEU A 181 8.93 -2.95 -2.73
N LEU A 182 9.97 -2.11 -2.87
CA LEU A 182 11.08 -2.36 -3.78
C LEU A 182 11.89 -3.58 -3.35
N ARG A 183 12.32 -3.62 -2.07
CA ARG A 183 13.07 -4.77 -1.49
C ARG A 183 12.31 -6.08 -1.65
N GLY A 184 11.01 -6.08 -1.33
CA GLY A 184 10.13 -7.23 -1.46
C GLY A 184 10.05 -7.78 -2.88
N SER A 185 9.97 -6.91 -3.90
CA SER A 185 9.99 -7.41 -5.29
C SER A 185 11.29 -8.09 -5.66
N ILE A 186 12.43 -7.60 -5.15
CA ILE A 186 13.74 -8.19 -5.42
C ILE A 186 13.81 -9.58 -4.77
N TRP A 187 13.29 -9.74 -3.54
CA TRP A 187 13.17 -11.05 -2.90
C TRP A 187 12.33 -12.02 -3.73
N VAL A 188 11.18 -11.56 -4.25
CA VAL A 188 10.31 -12.39 -5.10
C VAL A 188 10.99 -12.72 -6.43
N TYR A 189 11.68 -11.77 -7.06
CA TYR A 189 12.45 -12.03 -8.29
C TYR A 189 13.57 -13.05 -8.06
N ALA A 190 14.34 -12.91 -6.99
CA ALA A 190 15.38 -13.86 -6.62
C ALA A 190 14.79 -15.25 -6.34
N PHE A 191 13.66 -15.30 -5.62
CA PHE A 191 12.92 -16.54 -5.37
C PHE A 191 12.45 -17.20 -6.69
N MET A 192 11.91 -16.42 -7.63
CA MET A 192 11.46 -16.95 -8.92
C MET A 192 12.63 -17.46 -9.78
N VAL A 193 13.79 -16.81 -9.73
CA VAL A 193 15.00 -17.30 -10.39
C VAL A 193 15.45 -18.63 -9.77
N ALA A 194 15.55 -18.68 -8.44
CA ALA A 194 15.98 -19.88 -7.71
C ALA A 194 15.03 -21.07 -7.91
N THR A 195 13.74 -20.81 -8.10
CA THR A 195 12.70 -21.85 -8.23
C THR A 195 12.23 -22.11 -9.65
N ALA A 196 12.91 -21.57 -10.67
CA ALA A 196 12.50 -21.69 -12.08
C ALA A 196 12.45 -23.15 -12.58
N TYR A 197 13.36 -24.00 -12.10
CA TYR A 197 13.44 -25.43 -12.44
C TYR A 197 12.84 -26.35 -11.36
N VAL A 198 12.22 -25.78 -10.34
CA VAL A 198 11.61 -26.53 -9.23
C VAL A 198 10.17 -26.91 -9.60
N LYS A 199 9.77 -28.15 -9.29
CA LYS A 199 8.38 -28.61 -9.52
C LYS A 199 7.40 -27.69 -8.76
N PRO A 200 6.23 -27.33 -9.33
CA PRO A 200 5.29 -26.38 -8.71
C PRO A 200 4.93 -26.68 -7.25
N ARG A 201 4.72 -27.95 -6.90
CA ARG A 201 4.46 -28.38 -5.51
C ARG A 201 5.54 -27.94 -4.52
N TYR A 202 6.81 -28.07 -4.90
CA TYR A 202 7.94 -27.71 -4.04
C TYR A 202 8.18 -26.21 -4.03
N ARG A 203 7.85 -25.49 -5.12
CA ARG A 203 7.85 -24.04 -5.14
C ARG A 203 6.79 -23.48 -4.19
N ILE A 204 5.57 -24.03 -4.18
CA ILE A 204 4.51 -23.68 -3.22
C ILE A 204 4.99 -23.91 -1.78
N MET A 205 5.58 -25.07 -1.49
CA MET A 205 6.15 -25.37 -0.18
C MET A 205 7.26 -24.38 0.21
N ALA A 206 8.11 -23.98 -0.74
CA ALA A 206 9.16 -23.01 -0.51
C ALA A 206 8.60 -21.59 -0.25
N SER A 207 7.58 -21.15 -1.00
CA SER A 207 6.88 -19.89 -0.74
C SER A 207 6.24 -19.89 0.65
N PHE A 208 5.62 -21.01 1.05
CA PHE A 208 5.09 -21.17 2.41
C PHE A 208 6.21 -21.18 3.46
N GLY A 209 7.36 -21.80 3.17
CA GLY A 209 8.53 -21.76 4.04
C GLY A 209 9.05 -20.33 4.28
N PHE A 210 9.09 -19.49 3.24
CA PHE A 210 9.41 -18.07 3.40
C PHE A 210 8.34 -17.30 4.18
N TRP A 211 7.07 -17.62 3.98
CA TRP A 211 6.00 -17.07 4.82
C TRP A 211 6.23 -17.41 6.30
N VAL A 212 6.55 -18.68 6.63
CA VAL A 212 6.89 -19.09 8.02
C VAL A 212 8.13 -18.35 8.53
N TYR A 213 9.16 -18.18 7.69
CA TYR A 213 10.36 -17.43 8.05
C TYR A 213 10.04 -15.98 8.47
N PHE A 214 9.24 -15.26 7.68
CA PHE A 214 8.85 -13.89 8.02
C PHE A 214 7.83 -13.81 9.16
N TYR A 215 6.98 -14.83 9.32
CA TYR A 215 6.13 -14.98 10.50
C TYR A 215 6.97 -15.06 11.77
N CYS A 216 8.00 -15.93 11.80
CA CYS A 216 8.91 -16.04 12.94
C CYS A 216 9.77 -14.77 13.14
N GLY A 217 10.05 -14.03 12.06
CA GLY A 217 10.78 -12.77 12.09
C GLY A 217 9.94 -11.53 12.42
N SER A 218 8.67 -11.70 12.81
CA SER A 218 7.74 -10.61 13.14
C SER A 218 7.48 -9.59 12.00
N ASP A 219 7.76 -9.94 10.74
CA ASP A 219 7.49 -9.08 9.57
C ASP A 219 6.13 -9.40 8.93
N SER A 220 5.08 -9.01 9.64
CA SER A 220 3.69 -9.30 9.25
C SER A 220 3.16 -8.43 8.10
N ALA A 221 3.70 -7.22 7.92
CA ALA A 221 3.19 -6.24 6.95
C ALA A 221 3.81 -6.38 5.54
N PHE A 222 5.03 -6.90 5.43
CA PHE A 222 5.77 -6.97 4.17
C PHE A 222 6.16 -8.39 3.80
N GLY A 223 7.21 -8.95 4.40
CA GLY A 223 7.77 -10.25 4.07
C GLY A 223 6.74 -11.37 4.02
N MET A 224 5.93 -11.46 5.08
CA MET A 224 4.82 -12.43 5.17
C MET A 224 3.86 -12.28 3.98
N GLN A 225 3.47 -11.04 3.66
CA GLN A 225 2.51 -10.75 2.59
C GLN A 225 3.08 -10.95 1.18
N PHE A 226 4.36 -10.64 0.93
CA PHE A 226 4.99 -10.88 -0.38
C PHE A 226 4.98 -12.36 -0.75
N PHE A 227 5.32 -13.23 0.21
CA PHE A 227 5.37 -14.67 -0.03
C PHE A 227 3.99 -15.31 0.02
N TRP A 228 3.03 -14.73 0.77
CA TRP A 228 1.63 -15.10 0.64
C TRP A 228 1.07 -14.76 -0.75
N GLY A 229 1.35 -13.58 -1.29
CA GLY A 229 0.98 -13.19 -2.65
C GLY A 229 1.56 -14.12 -3.71
N THR A 230 2.82 -14.48 -3.55
CA THR A 230 3.51 -15.47 -4.42
C THR A 230 2.83 -16.84 -4.33
N LEU A 231 2.49 -17.29 -3.13
CA LEU A 231 1.80 -18.55 -2.88
C LEU A 231 0.40 -18.57 -3.51
N ILE A 232 -0.40 -17.50 -3.35
CA ILE A 232 -1.72 -17.40 -3.98
C ILE A 232 -1.61 -17.37 -5.51
N ALA A 233 -0.59 -16.70 -6.06
CA ALA A 233 -0.33 -16.72 -7.50
C ALA A 233 -0.04 -18.14 -8.00
N ASP A 234 0.77 -18.92 -7.27
CA ASP A 234 1.03 -20.31 -7.62
C ASP A 234 -0.21 -21.19 -7.48
N LEU A 235 -0.94 -21.09 -6.38
CA LEU A 235 -2.17 -21.86 -6.14
C LEU A 235 -3.22 -21.60 -7.22
N GLN A 236 -3.36 -20.35 -7.67
CA GLN A 236 -4.31 -20.00 -8.73
C GLN A 236 -3.95 -20.61 -10.09
N ASN A 237 -2.65 -20.81 -10.37
CA ASN A 237 -2.19 -21.43 -11.60
C ASN A 237 -1.94 -22.95 -11.40
N HIS A 238 -2.28 -23.54 -10.26
CA HIS A 238 -2.11 -24.97 -10.00
C HIS A 238 -3.38 -25.74 -10.40
N GLU A 239 -3.23 -26.80 -11.21
CA GLU A 239 -4.36 -27.55 -11.79
C GLU A 239 -5.32 -28.11 -10.72
N SER A 240 -4.78 -28.62 -9.62
CA SER A 240 -5.57 -29.16 -8.51
C SER A 240 -6.53 -28.14 -7.89
N THR A 241 -6.13 -26.87 -7.81
CA THR A 241 -6.97 -25.79 -7.26
C THR A 241 -8.12 -25.50 -8.22
N ALA A 242 -7.84 -25.40 -9.51
CA ALA A 242 -8.86 -25.20 -10.54
C ALA A 242 -9.87 -26.37 -10.57
N GLN A 243 -9.39 -27.61 -10.50
CA GLN A 243 -10.23 -28.80 -10.40
C GLN A 243 -11.10 -28.78 -9.15
N PHE A 244 -10.53 -28.48 -7.97
CA PHE A 244 -11.28 -28.38 -6.72
C PHE A 244 -12.44 -27.39 -6.79
N ILE A 245 -12.20 -26.18 -7.32
CA ILE A 245 -13.22 -25.14 -7.46
C ILE A 245 -14.33 -25.57 -8.43
N SER A 246 -13.96 -26.25 -9.53
CA SER A 246 -14.90 -26.72 -10.56
C SER A 246 -15.74 -27.91 -10.08
N ASP A 247 -15.11 -28.89 -9.43
CA ASP A 247 -15.73 -30.16 -9.06
C ASP A 247 -16.58 -30.04 -7.80
N ARG A 248 -16.20 -29.12 -6.88
CA ARG A 248 -16.87 -28.94 -5.58
C ARG A 248 -17.28 -27.49 -5.32
N PRO A 249 -18.14 -26.88 -6.16
CA PRO A 249 -18.46 -25.46 -6.08
C PRO A 249 -19.14 -25.06 -4.77
N ARG A 250 -20.00 -25.92 -4.20
CA ARG A 250 -20.65 -25.65 -2.90
C ARG A 250 -19.64 -25.58 -1.76
N LEU A 251 -18.73 -26.55 -1.68
CA LEU A 251 -17.68 -26.57 -0.67
C LEU A 251 -16.73 -25.39 -0.85
N SER A 252 -16.34 -25.07 -2.10
CA SER A 252 -15.51 -23.90 -2.41
C SER A 252 -16.15 -22.61 -1.93
N ASN A 253 -17.46 -22.43 -2.16
CA ASN A 253 -18.19 -21.24 -1.70
C ASN A 253 -18.31 -21.16 -0.17
N VAL A 254 -18.53 -22.28 0.52
CA VAL A 254 -18.57 -22.32 1.99
C VAL A 254 -17.19 -21.96 2.55
N LEU A 255 -16.13 -22.61 2.06
CA LEU A 255 -14.76 -22.30 2.47
C LEU A 255 -14.38 -20.85 2.15
N ALA A 256 -14.81 -20.32 1.01
CA ALA A 256 -14.60 -18.93 0.67
C ALA A 256 -15.30 -18.00 1.66
N ALA A 257 -16.59 -18.22 1.94
CA ALA A 257 -17.35 -17.40 2.88
C ALA A 257 -16.78 -17.46 4.30
N THR A 258 -16.41 -18.65 4.78
CA THR A 258 -15.76 -18.84 6.08
C THR A 258 -14.41 -18.12 6.12
N SER A 259 -13.59 -18.22 5.06
CA SER A 259 -12.31 -17.52 4.98
C SER A 259 -12.50 -16.00 4.98
N ILE A 260 -13.44 -15.46 4.20
CA ILE A 260 -13.75 -14.03 4.24
C ILE A 260 -14.19 -13.60 5.65
N PHE A 261 -15.08 -14.37 6.30
CA PHE A 261 -15.57 -14.03 7.63
C PHE A 261 -14.45 -14.00 8.68
N ILE A 262 -13.61 -15.03 8.72
CA ILE A 262 -12.42 -15.08 9.58
C ILE A 262 -11.50 -13.91 9.26
N GLY A 263 -11.21 -13.68 7.98
CA GLY A 263 -10.30 -12.63 7.54
C GLY A 263 -10.77 -11.22 7.92
N LEU A 264 -12.07 -10.94 7.74
CA LEU A 264 -12.68 -9.68 8.18
C LEU A 264 -12.68 -9.53 9.71
N THR A 265 -12.82 -10.63 10.45
CA THR A 265 -12.76 -10.62 11.92
C THR A 265 -11.37 -10.23 12.41
N PHE A 266 -10.31 -10.85 11.88
CA PHE A 266 -8.91 -10.49 12.18
C PHE A 266 -8.54 -9.10 11.70
N ALA A 267 -8.95 -8.72 10.48
CA ALA A 267 -8.72 -7.38 9.95
C ALA A 267 -9.36 -6.26 10.79
N SER A 268 -10.40 -6.59 11.57
CA SER A 268 -11.06 -5.67 12.50
C SER A 268 -10.31 -5.49 13.83
N PHE A 269 -9.12 -6.03 14.03
CA PHE A 269 -8.41 -5.85 15.30
C PHE A 269 -7.99 -4.38 15.50
N PRO A 270 -8.32 -3.73 16.64
CA PRO A 270 -8.02 -2.32 16.91
C PRO A 270 -6.51 -2.05 17.03
N GLU A 271 -6.10 -0.79 16.90
CA GLU A 271 -4.69 -0.40 17.00
C GLU A 271 -4.27 -0.22 18.45
N GLY A 272 -5.13 0.43 19.24
CA GLY A 272 -4.93 0.62 20.67
C GLY A 272 -6.06 0.02 21.49
N HIS A 273 -5.74 -0.30 22.74
CA HIS A 273 -6.67 -0.72 23.77
C HIS A 273 -7.63 -1.86 23.37
N ALA A 274 -7.09 -2.90 22.75
CA ALA A 274 -7.86 -4.07 22.33
C ALA A 274 -8.60 -4.75 23.50
N GLU A 275 -8.08 -4.59 24.72
CA GLU A 275 -8.65 -5.08 25.96
C GLU A 275 -9.98 -4.42 26.35
N TRP A 276 -10.30 -3.20 25.89
CA TRP A 276 -11.51 -2.47 26.34
C TRP A 276 -12.83 -3.05 25.83
N MET A 277 -12.81 -3.88 24.77
CA MET A 277 -14.01 -4.51 24.22
C MET A 277 -13.87 -6.03 24.21
N THR A 278 -14.94 -6.75 24.57
CA THR A 278 -14.93 -8.22 24.70
C THR A 278 -14.51 -8.93 23.41
N TRP A 279 -14.97 -8.46 22.25
CA TRP A 279 -14.67 -9.09 20.96
C TRP A 279 -13.21 -8.93 20.56
N SER A 280 -12.59 -7.76 20.82
CA SER A 280 -11.18 -7.51 20.50
C SER A 280 -10.26 -8.14 21.54
N ARG A 281 -10.69 -8.20 22.81
CA ARG A 281 -9.98 -8.93 23.88
C ARG A 281 -9.91 -10.42 23.56
N PHE A 282 -11.01 -11.02 23.12
CA PHE A 282 -11.01 -12.42 22.69
C PHE A 282 -10.00 -12.68 21.56
N LEU A 283 -9.92 -11.79 20.57
CA LEU A 283 -8.93 -11.90 19.50
C LEU A 283 -7.49 -11.71 20.01
N LEU A 284 -7.28 -10.77 20.93
CA LEU A 284 -5.99 -10.54 21.58
C LEU A 284 -5.53 -11.81 22.32
N ASP A 285 -6.38 -12.35 23.20
CA ASP A 285 -6.10 -13.57 23.97
C ASP A 285 -5.86 -14.78 23.06
N PHE A 286 -6.54 -14.84 21.91
CA PHE A 286 -6.30 -15.87 20.92
C PHE A 286 -4.93 -15.75 20.23
N MET A 287 -4.49 -14.53 19.92
CA MET A 287 -3.24 -14.24 19.20
C MET A 287 -2.01 -14.30 20.10
N LEU A 288 -2.12 -13.83 21.35
CA LEU A 288 -1.04 -13.70 22.31
C LEU A 288 -0.16 -14.97 22.48
N PRO A 289 -0.71 -16.19 22.59
CA PRO A 289 0.11 -17.39 22.70
C PRO A 289 0.66 -17.92 21.36
N LYS A 290 0.19 -17.41 20.22
CA LYS A 290 0.51 -17.96 18.88
C LYS A 290 1.53 -17.13 18.13
N LEU A 291 1.54 -15.83 18.37
CA LEU A 291 2.44 -14.90 17.68
C LEU A 291 3.87 -14.98 18.25
N PRO A 292 4.89 -14.65 17.44
CA PRO A 292 6.28 -14.57 17.90
C PRO A 292 6.47 -13.54 19.03
N HIS A 293 7.65 -13.54 19.66
CA HIS A 293 7.97 -12.61 20.73
C HIS A 293 7.91 -11.15 20.25
N ASP A 294 7.35 -10.27 21.09
CA ASP A 294 7.13 -8.83 20.81
C ASP A 294 6.45 -8.53 19.45
N PRO A 295 5.25 -9.07 19.20
CA PRO A 295 4.58 -8.90 17.93
C PRO A 295 3.85 -7.56 17.86
N ASP A 296 3.91 -6.90 16.69
CA ASP A 296 2.97 -5.84 16.34
C ASP A 296 1.59 -6.47 16.08
N PHE A 297 0.81 -6.69 17.15
CA PHE A 297 -0.53 -7.31 17.08
C PHE A 297 -1.43 -6.64 16.04
N PRO A 298 -1.53 -5.30 15.98
CA PRO A 298 -2.28 -4.61 14.93
C PRO A 298 -1.89 -5.03 13.50
N ARG A 299 -0.59 -5.08 13.18
CA ARG A 299 -0.14 -5.45 11.83
C ARG A 299 -0.32 -6.94 11.57
N PHE A 300 -0.05 -7.80 12.56
CA PHE A 300 -0.27 -9.23 12.47
C PHE A 300 -1.73 -9.59 12.16
N ALA A 301 -2.66 -9.00 12.91
CA ALA A 301 -4.08 -9.23 12.70
C ALA A 301 -4.54 -8.76 11.30
N SER A 302 -4.01 -7.63 10.82
CA SER A 302 -4.31 -7.16 9.45
C SER A 302 -3.72 -8.08 8.37
N GLY A 303 -2.51 -8.61 8.60
CA GLY A 303 -1.85 -9.57 7.72
C GLY A 303 -2.59 -10.90 7.63
N ILE A 304 -2.86 -11.54 8.78
CA ILE A 304 -3.67 -12.77 8.87
C ILE A 304 -5.06 -12.53 8.27
N GLY A 305 -5.66 -11.37 8.55
CA GLY A 305 -6.94 -10.97 7.97
C GLY A 305 -6.92 -10.98 6.44
N LEU A 306 -5.89 -10.38 5.84
CA LEU A 306 -5.68 -10.38 4.40
C LEU A 306 -5.41 -11.78 3.84
N GLU A 307 -4.71 -12.65 4.57
CA GLU A 307 -4.41 -14.01 4.15
C GLU A 307 -5.69 -14.83 3.94
N PHE A 308 -6.58 -14.78 4.93
CA PHE A 308 -7.89 -15.41 4.82
C PHE A 308 -8.80 -14.73 3.79
N ILE A 309 -8.76 -13.40 3.66
CA ILE A 309 -9.52 -12.68 2.63
C ILE A 309 -9.08 -13.11 1.22
N SER A 310 -7.76 -13.18 0.98
CA SER A 310 -7.20 -13.56 -0.32
C SER A 310 -7.46 -15.04 -0.65
N LEU A 311 -7.46 -15.95 0.32
CA LEU A 311 -7.94 -17.33 0.14
C LEU A 311 -9.41 -17.37 -0.26
N GLY A 312 -10.26 -16.58 0.42
CA GLY A 312 -11.67 -16.48 0.08
C GLY A 312 -11.91 -15.96 -1.34
N ILE A 313 -11.11 -14.99 -1.78
CA ILE A 313 -11.13 -14.48 -3.16
C ILE A 313 -10.66 -15.56 -4.15
N LEU A 314 -9.58 -16.29 -3.84
CA LEU A 314 -9.08 -17.39 -4.69
C LEU A 314 -10.16 -18.45 -4.93
N LEU A 315 -10.87 -18.86 -3.88
CA LEU A 315 -11.89 -19.91 -3.91
C LEU A 315 -13.24 -19.46 -4.49
N SER A 316 -13.48 -18.15 -4.64
CA SER A 316 -14.75 -17.60 -5.11
C SER A 316 -14.62 -16.82 -6.43
N PRO A 317 -14.99 -17.42 -7.57
CA PRO A 317 -15.07 -16.72 -8.86
C PRO A 317 -16.06 -15.54 -8.85
N ALA A 318 -17.05 -15.55 -7.95
CA ALA A 318 -17.98 -14.43 -7.78
C ALA A 318 -17.28 -13.19 -7.19
N LEU A 319 -16.44 -13.38 -6.17
CA LEU A 319 -15.66 -12.28 -5.58
C LEU A 319 -14.62 -11.74 -6.55
N GLN A 320 -13.94 -12.60 -7.31
CA GLN A 320 -13.01 -12.14 -8.36
C GLN A 320 -13.72 -11.28 -9.42
N ARG A 321 -14.94 -11.65 -9.81
CA ARG A 321 -15.77 -10.85 -10.73
C ARG A 321 -16.20 -9.51 -10.12
N LEU A 322 -16.60 -9.51 -8.85
CA LEU A 322 -16.96 -8.29 -8.13
C LEU A 322 -15.77 -7.31 -8.08
N LEU A 323 -14.59 -7.79 -7.68
CA LEU A 323 -13.35 -7.01 -7.63
C LEU A 323 -12.89 -6.54 -9.02
N SER A 324 -13.22 -7.28 -10.06
CA SER A 324 -12.96 -6.89 -11.46
C SER A 324 -13.99 -5.91 -12.03
N GLY A 325 -14.88 -5.35 -11.20
CA GLY A 325 -15.88 -4.37 -11.62
C GLY A 325 -15.27 -3.05 -12.07
N ARG A 326 -15.96 -2.35 -12.99
CA ARG A 326 -15.46 -1.11 -13.62
C ARG A 326 -14.97 -0.05 -12.64
N TYR A 327 -15.68 0.14 -11.53
CA TYR A 327 -15.37 1.17 -10.54
C TYR A 327 -14.13 0.82 -9.73
N LEU A 328 -14.01 -0.44 -9.29
CA LEU A 328 -12.83 -0.90 -8.55
C LEU A 328 -11.58 -0.93 -9.44
N LEU A 329 -11.73 -1.28 -10.73
CA LEU A 329 -10.64 -1.16 -11.70
C LEU A 329 -10.23 0.28 -11.96
N PHE A 330 -11.17 1.23 -11.96
CA PHE A 330 -10.85 2.65 -12.04
C PHE A 330 -10.04 3.10 -10.82
N LEU A 331 -10.48 2.78 -9.60
CA LEU A 331 -9.72 3.04 -8.37
C LEU A 331 -8.34 2.38 -8.43
N GLY A 332 -8.26 1.14 -8.90
CA GLY A 332 -7.03 0.39 -9.08
C GLY A 332 -6.06 1.05 -10.04
N ARG A 333 -6.55 1.65 -11.12
CA ARG A 333 -5.73 2.41 -12.08
C ARG A 333 -5.17 3.69 -11.48
N MET A 334 -5.96 4.38 -10.66
CA MET A 334 -5.55 5.65 -10.03
C MET A 334 -4.74 5.45 -8.75
N SER A 335 -4.74 4.25 -8.17
CA SER A 335 -4.20 3.95 -6.84
C SER A 335 -2.78 4.47 -6.57
N PHE A 336 -1.87 4.37 -7.53
CA PHE A 336 -0.48 4.83 -7.37
C PHE A 336 -0.38 6.37 -7.32
N ALA A 337 -1.09 7.07 -8.21
CA ALA A 337 -1.14 8.53 -8.19
C ALA A 337 -1.84 9.06 -6.93
N VAL A 338 -2.96 8.44 -6.54
CA VAL A 338 -3.66 8.77 -5.28
C VAL A 338 -2.72 8.56 -4.09
N TYR A 339 -1.98 7.46 -4.05
CA TYR A 339 -1.00 7.18 -3.01
C TYR A 339 0.09 8.28 -2.91
N LEU A 340 0.61 8.78 -4.03
CA LEU A 340 1.62 9.85 -4.00
C LEU A 340 1.06 11.22 -3.63
N LEU A 341 -0.20 11.51 -3.99
CA LEU A 341 -0.73 12.87 -3.93
C LEU A 341 -1.63 13.15 -2.72
N HIS A 342 -2.27 12.12 -2.15
CA HIS A 342 -3.26 12.32 -1.08
C HIS A 342 -2.68 13.00 0.16
N GLY A 343 -1.45 12.67 0.56
CA GLY A 343 -0.82 13.23 1.75
C GLY A 343 -0.58 14.73 1.61
N MET A 344 0.04 15.15 0.51
CA MET A 344 0.28 16.56 0.20
C MET A 344 -1.04 17.33 0.07
N LEU A 345 -2.02 16.81 -0.69
CA LEU A 345 -3.30 17.49 -0.91
C LEU A 345 -4.14 17.57 0.37
N LEU A 346 -4.05 16.58 1.27
CA LEU A 346 -4.71 16.62 2.56
C LEU A 346 -4.13 17.73 3.42
N LYS A 347 -2.80 17.81 3.50
CA LYS A 347 -2.08 18.83 4.30
C LYS A 347 -2.10 20.24 3.70
N THR A 348 -2.62 20.41 2.49
CA THR A 348 -2.73 21.73 1.83
C THR A 348 -4.18 22.06 1.53
N THR A 349 -4.70 21.56 0.42
CA THR A 349 -6.04 21.91 -0.09
C THR A 349 -7.17 21.56 0.88
N LEU A 350 -7.14 20.39 1.56
CA LEU A 350 -8.19 20.05 2.52
C LEU A 350 -8.08 20.91 3.79
N VAL A 351 -6.86 21.12 4.29
CA VAL A 351 -6.63 22.05 5.41
C VAL A 351 -7.16 23.44 5.08
N TRP A 352 -6.92 23.96 3.87
CA TRP A 352 -7.46 25.27 3.46
C TRP A 352 -8.98 25.29 3.36
N MET A 353 -9.60 24.21 2.90
CA MET A 353 -11.06 24.08 2.85
C MET A 353 -11.66 24.09 4.27
N LEU A 354 -10.98 23.48 5.25
CA LEU A 354 -11.47 23.36 6.63
C LEU A 354 -11.20 24.61 7.48
N TYR A 355 -10.00 25.14 7.41
CA TYR A 355 -9.50 26.17 8.33
C TYR A 355 -9.37 27.55 7.66
N GLY A 356 -9.60 27.64 6.35
CA GLY A 356 -9.35 28.84 5.56
C GLY A 356 -7.89 28.95 5.09
N VAL A 357 -7.58 30.04 4.38
CA VAL A 357 -6.25 30.28 3.79
C VAL A 357 -5.38 31.25 4.61
N GLN A 358 -5.96 31.90 5.62
CA GLN A 358 -5.29 32.91 6.41
C GLN A 358 -4.66 32.29 7.65
N VAL A 359 -3.41 32.68 7.92
CA VAL A 359 -2.69 32.30 9.14
C VAL A 359 -2.88 33.42 10.15
N PRO A 360 -3.45 33.15 11.34
CA PRO A 360 -3.59 34.16 12.38
C PRO A 360 -2.19 34.57 12.91
N PRO A 361 -2.00 35.83 13.33
CA PRO A 361 -0.75 36.24 13.94
C PRO A 361 -0.53 35.55 15.29
N ASP A 362 0.72 35.21 15.61
CA ASP A 362 1.10 34.68 16.92
C ASP A 362 0.84 35.72 18.03
N HIS A 363 0.51 35.26 19.22
CA HIS A 363 0.16 36.12 20.36
C HIS A 363 1.11 35.90 21.54
N GLY A 364 1.36 36.94 22.33
CA GLY A 364 2.14 36.82 23.56
C GLY A 364 1.31 36.18 24.67
N ASN A 365 1.85 35.17 25.34
CA ASN A 365 1.26 34.60 26.54
C ASN A 365 1.51 35.51 27.77
N ASP A 366 0.89 35.18 28.90
CA ASP A 366 1.01 35.95 30.15
C ASP A 366 2.45 36.03 30.70
N GLN A 367 3.37 35.22 30.18
CA GLN A 367 4.80 35.20 30.53
C GLN A 367 5.68 35.99 29.55
N GLY A 368 5.08 36.61 28.52
CA GLY A 368 5.79 37.37 27.49
C GLY A 368 6.45 36.53 26.40
N GLU A 369 6.16 35.22 26.35
CA GLU A 369 6.61 34.32 25.29
C GLU A 369 5.59 34.33 24.14
N MET A 370 6.07 34.24 22.90
CA MET A 370 5.20 34.17 21.72
C MET A 370 4.64 32.75 21.56
N GLU A 371 3.33 32.60 21.67
CA GLU A 371 2.61 31.36 21.41
C GLU A 371 1.93 31.38 20.04
N VAL A 372 1.98 30.23 19.37
CA VAL A 372 1.37 30.04 18.04
C VAL A 372 -0.14 30.03 18.18
N THR A 373 -0.82 30.95 17.51
CA THR A 373 -2.29 30.99 17.50
C THR A 373 -2.83 29.82 16.70
N ARG A 374 -3.47 28.86 17.38
CA ARG A 374 -4.02 27.66 16.72
C ARG A 374 -5.44 27.87 16.21
N LEU A 375 -5.65 27.53 14.94
CA LEU A 375 -6.97 27.42 14.33
C LEU A 375 -7.67 26.16 14.86
N THR A 376 -8.92 26.34 15.27
CA THR A 376 -9.75 25.27 15.85
C THR A 376 -10.46 24.46 14.78
N TYR A 377 -10.51 23.14 14.96
CA TYR A 377 -11.18 22.21 14.06
C TYR A 377 -12.68 22.52 13.96
N PRO A 378 -13.23 22.73 12.75
CA PRO A 378 -14.64 23.12 12.57
C PRO A 378 -15.65 21.99 12.79
N GLY A 379 -15.20 20.80 13.20
CA GLY A 379 -16.04 19.64 13.52
C GLY A 379 -16.24 18.65 12.38
N ASN A 380 -16.68 17.44 12.74
CA ASN A 380 -16.78 16.27 11.85
C ASN A 380 -17.78 16.45 10.71
N LEU A 381 -18.87 17.19 10.92
CA LEU A 381 -19.85 17.46 9.86
C LEU A 381 -19.21 18.28 8.73
N THR A 382 -18.44 19.31 9.08
CA THR A 382 -17.71 20.14 8.13
C THR A 382 -16.69 19.32 7.35
N LEU A 383 -15.95 18.44 8.04
CA LEU A 383 -15.03 17.51 7.38
C LEU A 383 -15.74 16.62 6.35
N ILE A 384 -16.87 16.02 6.71
CA ILE A 384 -17.66 15.14 5.83
C ILE A 384 -18.19 15.92 4.63
N MET A 385 -18.72 17.14 4.82
CA MET A 385 -19.21 17.98 3.73
C MET A 385 -18.10 18.29 2.72
N TRP A 386 -16.90 18.63 3.18
CA TRP A 386 -15.76 18.89 2.30
C TRP A 386 -15.25 17.65 1.56
N GLN A 387 -15.50 16.43 2.05
CA GLN A 387 -15.12 15.22 1.30
C GLN A 387 -15.86 15.10 -0.04
N VAL A 388 -17.07 15.65 -0.16
CA VAL A 388 -17.84 15.67 -1.42
C VAL A 388 -17.11 16.49 -2.50
N VAL A 389 -16.29 17.45 -2.11
CA VAL A 389 -15.51 18.31 -3.02
C VAL A 389 -14.07 17.79 -3.15
N TRP A 390 -13.44 17.50 -2.01
CA TRP A 390 -12.03 17.16 -1.94
C TRP A 390 -11.71 15.79 -2.56
N LEU A 391 -12.54 14.76 -2.36
CA LEU A 391 -12.28 13.44 -2.96
C LEU A 391 -12.37 13.48 -4.49
N PRO A 392 -13.42 14.05 -5.13
CA PRO A 392 -13.42 14.22 -6.59
C PRO A 392 -12.24 15.04 -7.10
N MET A 393 -11.83 16.09 -6.37
CA MET A 393 -10.64 16.87 -6.72
C MET A 393 -9.37 16.02 -6.66
N LEU A 394 -9.17 15.24 -5.60
CA LEU A 394 -8.04 14.31 -5.45
C LEU A 394 -7.97 13.33 -6.62
N TYR A 395 -9.10 12.70 -6.98
CA TYR A 395 -9.15 11.76 -8.11
C TYR A 395 -8.99 12.45 -9.47
N CYS A 396 -9.45 13.70 -9.62
CA CYS A 396 -9.22 14.51 -10.82
C CYS A 396 -7.72 14.81 -10.99
N ILE A 397 -7.05 15.29 -9.95
CA ILE A 397 -5.61 15.56 -9.97
C ILE A 397 -4.83 14.26 -10.18
N ALA A 398 -5.22 13.16 -9.53
CA ALA A 398 -4.62 11.85 -9.78
C ALA A 398 -4.83 11.38 -11.23
N SER A 399 -5.98 11.66 -11.84
CA SER A 399 -6.22 11.38 -13.26
C SER A 399 -5.32 12.21 -14.18
N LEU A 400 -5.09 13.49 -13.86
CA LEU A 400 -4.14 14.34 -14.58
C LEU A 400 -2.70 13.82 -14.42
N TRP A 401 -2.31 13.41 -13.22
CA TRP A 401 -1.02 12.78 -12.96
C TRP A 401 -0.82 11.53 -13.83
N MET A 402 -1.82 10.65 -13.86
CA MET A 402 -1.79 9.44 -14.70
C MET A 402 -1.82 9.74 -16.21
N ALA A 403 -2.34 10.89 -16.62
CA ALA A 403 -2.38 11.29 -18.03
C ALA A 403 -1.08 11.94 -18.53
N TYR A 404 -0.37 12.67 -17.66
CA TYR A 404 0.77 13.49 -18.06
C TYR A 404 2.09 13.10 -17.40
N VAL A 405 2.12 12.96 -16.08
CA VAL A 405 3.35 12.71 -15.32
C VAL A 405 3.77 11.26 -15.43
N ASP A 406 2.84 10.32 -15.23
CA ASP A 406 3.12 8.88 -15.29
C ASP A 406 3.65 8.44 -16.67
N PRO A 407 3.05 8.84 -17.81
CA PRO A 407 3.57 8.50 -19.13
C PRO A 407 4.90 9.21 -19.46
N TRP A 408 5.16 10.38 -18.86
CA TRP A 408 6.47 11.03 -18.97
C TRP A 408 7.55 10.25 -18.22
N CYS A 409 7.29 9.84 -16.97
CA CYS A 409 8.18 8.97 -16.20
C CYS A 409 8.39 7.61 -16.88
N GLU A 410 7.35 7.03 -17.49
CA GLU A 410 7.46 5.78 -18.23
C GLU A 410 8.36 5.93 -19.47
N ARG A 411 8.21 7.01 -20.25
CA ARG A 411 9.08 7.28 -21.40
C ARG A 411 10.54 7.43 -20.99
N ILE A 412 10.82 8.16 -19.91
CA ILE A 412 12.18 8.29 -19.36
C ILE A 412 12.71 6.93 -18.92
N THR A 413 11.89 6.15 -18.21
CA THR A 413 12.27 4.80 -17.79
C THR A 413 12.65 3.94 -18.98
N ASN A 414 11.82 3.91 -20.02
CA ASN A 414 12.09 3.08 -21.19
C ASN A 414 13.38 3.51 -21.89
N ARG A 415 13.63 4.81 -22.05
CA ARG A 415 14.89 5.33 -22.60
C ARG A 415 16.11 4.95 -21.76
N LEU A 416 16.04 5.08 -20.43
CA LEU A 416 17.13 4.70 -19.53
C LEU A 416 17.43 3.21 -19.61
N VAL A 417 16.37 2.40 -19.66
CA VAL A 417 16.48 0.94 -19.75
C VAL A 417 17.05 0.52 -21.10
N GLU A 418 16.56 1.07 -22.21
CA GLU A 418 17.06 0.80 -23.55
C GLU A 418 18.53 1.18 -23.69
N TYR A 419 18.94 2.31 -23.11
CA TYR A 419 20.33 2.78 -23.13
C TYR A 419 21.32 1.82 -22.44
N VAL A 420 20.88 1.09 -21.41
CA VAL A 420 21.75 0.18 -20.64
C VAL A 420 21.57 -1.30 -21.00
N THR A 421 20.55 -1.65 -21.80
CA THR A 421 20.34 -3.03 -22.24
C THR A 421 21.21 -3.36 -23.43
N LEU A 422 21.82 -4.54 -23.41
CA LEU A 422 22.57 -5.07 -24.55
C LEU A 422 21.63 -5.26 -25.76
N ASP A 423 22.11 -4.88 -26.94
CA ASP A 423 21.44 -5.18 -28.19
C ASP A 423 21.39 -6.70 -28.36
N SER A 424 20.18 -7.22 -28.59
CA SER A 424 19.92 -8.66 -28.75
C SER A 424 20.64 -9.32 -29.95
N SER A 425 21.44 -8.57 -30.72
CA SER A 425 22.17 -9.01 -31.91
C SER A 425 23.67 -9.27 -31.70
N GLU A 426 24.28 -8.85 -30.60
CA GLU A 426 25.70 -9.15 -30.36
C GLU A 426 25.84 -10.48 -29.62
N LYS A 427 25.80 -11.59 -30.36
CA LYS A 427 26.56 -12.77 -29.94
C LYS A 427 28.03 -12.36 -30.02
N PRO A 428 28.79 -12.31 -28.91
CA PRO A 428 30.24 -12.28 -29.02
C PRO A 428 30.64 -13.58 -29.74
N SER A 429 31.46 -13.48 -30.78
CA SER A 429 32.06 -14.64 -31.42
C SER A 429 32.89 -15.38 -30.36
N LEU A 430 32.30 -16.42 -29.77
CA LEU A 430 32.94 -17.29 -28.79
C LEU A 430 33.91 -18.24 -29.49
N LEU A 431 34.94 -17.73 -30.16
CA LEU A 431 36.17 -18.45 -30.47
C LEU A 431 37.32 -17.44 -30.60
N PRO A 432 38.47 -17.63 -29.92
CA PRO A 432 39.68 -16.92 -30.31
C PRO A 432 40.07 -17.38 -31.71
N ALA A 433 40.31 -16.43 -32.61
CA ALA A 433 41.14 -16.71 -33.77
C ALA A 433 42.55 -16.94 -33.22
N ASN A 434 42.96 -18.21 -33.11
CA ASN A 434 44.30 -18.73 -33.33
C ASN A 434 44.34 -20.25 -33.09
#